data_AF-U9U5Y2-F1
#
_entry.id   AF-U9U5Y2-F1
#
_cell.length_a   1.000
_cell.length_b   1.000
_cell.length_c   1.000
_cell.angle_alpha   90.00
_cell.angle_beta   90.00
_cell.angle_gamma   90.00
#
_symmetry.space_group_name_H-M   'P 1'
#
loop_
_entity.id
_entity.type
_entity.pdbx_description
1 polymer ?
#
loop_
_entity_poly.entity_id
_entity_poly.type
_entity_poly.pdbx_seq_one_letter_code
_entity_poly.pdbx_strand_id
1 'polypeptide(L)'
;MSVIIIESKRIESISNILISPEWETYFSELSKRIAELILSNTNQLIEFISINQTERDKYIKLMQEYLKCLFSICLSDNNLIKDTSKMIINILQEYIDISYDDVFAQLSKFLLKISEYKESIIQEFREDIFFFMKSEELINMTNSFTMLAKTVLKARPENVTQAKEFKESFMERINQFGNFQDGRYTQNQWNIYLIGLEAGKSGCFSIMGAIVTNFVNEVDVEAHRFWLRALSNASNAEQMILENIEGIQMQLDLFDEGVKFYSKCDTELSGLMSLIDNSGVRVFGKWFCQLRARFFSTMKLILAQLNFLSSRAPKLLDPDVVNINESLILLARMHDFVAHSFLDIDAESLAILESYQICCLVLAYAIQCLLIPSFQKEEYINPMLLPLIRLAHRDENDSILTGQYNDMNSRKNKVQYVLRARCVEVLRSIEKCRTSGTSNKTATQLSQFVLFILSVPINLPPFFFENKQGTHLKVLLFYIVFNH
;
A
#
# COMPACT_ATOMS: atom_id res chain seq x y z
N MET A 1 -2.54 17.65 21.28
CA MET A 1 -2.39 18.87 20.45
C MET A 1 -3.68 19.21 19.71
N SER A 2 -4.27 18.28 18.95
CA SER A 2 -5.55 18.49 18.23
C SER A 2 -6.69 19.02 19.09
N VAL A 3 -6.91 18.48 20.30
CA VAL A 3 -7.98 18.94 21.21
C VAL A 3 -7.79 20.39 21.66
N ILE A 4 -6.54 20.82 21.92
CA ILE A 4 -6.26 22.18 22.37
C ILE A 4 -6.39 23.18 21.21
N ILE A 5 -6.00 22.80 19.99
CA ILE A 5 -6.20 23.60 18.78
C ILE A 5 -7.70 23.73 18.45
N ILE A 6 -8.47 22.65 18.61
CA ILE A 6 -9.93 22.67 18.41
C ILE A 6 -10.60 23.57 19.45
N GLU A 7 -10.21 23.48 20.72
CA GLU A 7 -10.77 24.31 21.79
C GLU A 7 -10.33 25.78 21.69
N SER A 8 -9.10 26.06 21.27
CA SER A 8 -8.66 27.45 21.02
C SER A 8 -9.44 28.07 19.86
N LYS A 9 -9.64 27.36 18.73
CA LYS A 9 -10.52 27.82 17.64
C LYS A 9 -11.97 28.03 18.11
N ARG A 10 -12.46 27.19 19.03
CA ARG A 10 -13.78 27.39 19.66
C ARG A 10 -13.82 28.66 20.51
N ILE A 11 -12.79 28.91 21.33
CA ILE A 11 -12.67 30.12 22.16
C ILE A 11 -12.56 31.38 21.29
N GLU A 12 -11.80 31.36 20.20
CA GLU A 12 -11.70 32.47 19.25
C GLU A 12 -13.05 32.80 18.62
N SER A 13 -13.82 31.77 18.23
CA SER A 13 -15.15 31.95 17.64
C SER A 13 -16.16 32.60 18.59
N ILE A 14 -15.92 32.52 19.90
CA ILE A 14 -16.78 33.08 20.96
C ILE A 14 -16.26 34.44 21.43
N SER A 15 -14.94 34.63 21.47
CA SER A 15 -14.30 35.79 22.11
C SER A 15 -13.85 36.88 21.13
N ASN A 16 -13.74 36.60 19.83
CA ASN A 16 -13.09 37.46 18.83
C ASN A 16 -11.63 37.85 19.17
N ILE A 17 -11.00 37.18 20.13
CA ILE A 17 -9.58 37.34 20.44
C ILE A 17 -8.84 36.26 19.66
N LEU A 18 -7.88 36.66 18.82
CA LEU A 18 -7.04 35.73 18.06
C LEU A 18 -5.96 35.17 19.00
N ILE A 19 -6.04 33.87 19.31
CA ILE A 19 -5.20 33.18 20.30
C ILE A 19 -4.53 31.95 19.67
N SER A 20 -5.15 31.34 18.66
CA SER A 20 -4.68 30.14 17.99
C SER A 20 -3.27 30.26 17.39
N PRO A 21 -2.83 31.37 16.76
CA PRO A 21 -1.50 31.40 16.14
C PRO A 21 -0.37 31.40 17.18
N GLU A 22 -0.58 32.08 18.31
CA GLU A 22 0.39 32.15 19.41
C GLU A 22 0.53 30.79 20.11
N TRP A 23 -0.60 30.11 20.34
CA TRP A 23 -0.61 28.78 20.93
C TRP A 23 -0.09 27.71 19.97
N GLU A 24 -0.44 27.76 18.69
CA GLU A 24 0.12 26.88 17.65
C GLU A 24 1.63 27.05 17.57
N THR A 25 2.15 28.29 17.60
CA THR A 25 3.59 28.58 17.62
C THR A 25 4.24 28.02 18.89
N TYR A 26 3.67 28.30 20.07
CA TYR A 26 4.19 27.82 21.35
C TYR A 26 4.25 26.29 21.41
N PHE A 27 3.18 25.59 21.02
CA PHE A 27 3.15 24.13 21.02
C PHE A 27 4.08 23.51 19.98
N SER A 28 4.22 24.13 18.81
CA SER A 28 5.19 23.70 17.80
C SER A 28 6.62 23.81 18.35
N GLU A 29 6.98 24.94 18.95
CA GLU A 29 8.30 25.16 19.55
C GLU A 29 8.57 24.20 20.72
N LEU A 30 7.59 24.02 21.60
CA LEU A 30 7.69 23.06 22.71
C LEU A 30 7.90 21.63 22.20
N SER A 31 7.15 21.21 21.18
CA SER A 31 7.26 19.88 20.59
C SER A 31 8.63 19.66 19.96
N LYS A 32 9.17 20.68 19.28
CA LYS A 32 10.52 20.67 18.74
C LYS A 32 11.57 20.52 19.84
N ARG A 33 11.50 21.32 20.90
CA ARG A 33 12.43 21.23 22.04
C ARG A 33 12.38 19.88 22.75
N ILE A 34 11.18 19.31 22.91
CA ILE A 34 11.03 17.96 23.49
C ILE A 34 11.64 16.91 22.57
N ALA A 35 11.42 17.00 21.26
CA ALA A 35 12.01 16.08 20.30
C ALA A 35 13.54 16.14 20.31
N GLU A 36 14.11 17.35 20.30
CA GLU A 36 15.56 17.60 20.41
C GLU A 36 16.13 17.02 21.71
N LEU A 37 15.45 17.22 22.85
CA LEU A 37 15.86 16.64 24.13
C LEU A 37 15.84 15.11 24.10
N ILE A 38 14.81 14.50 23.52
CA ILE A 38 14.71 13.05 23.38
C ILE A 38 15.85 12.51 22.51
N LEU A 39 16.14 13.17 21.40
CA LEU A 39 17.23 12.76 20.49
C LEU A 39 18.60 12.94 21.15
N SER A 40 18.83 14.04 21.87
CA SER A 40 20.05 14.25 22.64
C SER A 40 20.25 13.18 23.72
N ASN A 41 19.19 12.85 24.48
CA ASN A 41 19.23 11.76 25.45
C ASN A 41 19.46 10.40 24.77
N THR A 42 18.93 10.19 23.57
CA THR A 42 19.15 8.97 22.79
C THR A 42 20.62 8.84 22.42
N ASN A 43 21.26 9.90 21.92
CA ASN A 43 22.71 9.90 21.63
C ASN A 43 23.55 9.61 22.87
N GLN A 44 23.26 10.29 23.98
CA GLN A 44 23.96 10.02 25.24
C GLN A 44 23.79 8.57 25.69
N LEU A 45 22.60 7.99 25.54
CA LEU A 45 22.38 6.58 25.86
C LEU A 45 23.19 5.64 24.96
N ILE A 46 23.37 5.96 23.68
CA ILE A 46 24.23 5.19 22.76
C ILE A 46 25.69 5.22 23.25
N GLU A 47 26.19 6.40 23.63
CA GLU A 47 27.53 6.56 24.21
C GLU A 47 27.66 5.82 25.55
N PHE A 48 26.66 5.87 26.42
CA PHE A 48 26.70 5.12 27.69
C PHE A 48 26.67 3.61 27.47
N ILE A 49 25.91 3.12 26.49
CA ILE A 49 25.87 1.70 26.14
C ILE A 49 27.25 1.25 25.63
N SER A 50 27.98 2.11 24.91
CA SER A 50 29.32 1.76 24.42
C SER A 50 30.34 1.59 25.55
N ILE A 51 30.18 2.34 26.63
CA ILE A 51 31.06 2.30 27.80
C ILE A 51 30.63 1.21 28.81
N ASN A 52 29.32 1.04 29.04
CA ASN A 52 28.79 0.18 30.10
C ASN A 52 27.88 -0.93 29.57
N GLN A 53 28.49 -2.04 29.17
CA GLN A 53 27.79 -3.20 28.60
C GLN A 53 26.90 -3.95 29.62
N THR A 54 27.14 -3.79 30.93
CA THR A 54 26.43 -4.56 31.97
C THR A 54 24.96 -4.15 32.14
N GLU A 55 24.61 -2.89 31.85
CA GLU A 55 23.23 -2.37 31.91
C GLU A 55 22.60 -2.17 30.52
N ARG A 56 23.19 -2.72 29.46
CA ARG A 56 22.80 -2.50 28.07
C ARG A 56 21.29 -2.69 27.82
N ASP A 57 20.70 -3.78 28.29
CA ASP A 57 19.28 -4.07 28.08
C ASP A 57 18.35 -3.02 28.70
N LYS A 58 18.73 -2.47 29.85
CA LYS A 58 17.98 -1.43 30.55
C LYS A 58 17.99 -0.14 29.74
N TYR A 59 19.14 0.25 29.20
CA TYR A 59 19.26 1.45 28.36
C TYR A 59 18.56 1.29 27.01
N ILE A 60 18.60 0.10 26.40
CA ILE A 60 17.85 -0.18 25.16
C ILE A 60 16.35 -0.05 25.42
N LYS A 61 15.81 -0.59 26.53
CA LYS A 61 14.40 -0.41 26.89
C LYS A 61 14.03 1.05 27.10
N LEU A 62 14.89 1.82 27.76
CA LEU A 62 14.66 3.26 27.96
C LEU A 62 14.62 4.00 26.61
N MET A 63 15.57 3.71 25.72
CA MET A 63 15.60 4.25 24.37
C MET A 63 14.35 3.88 23.56
N GLN A 64 13.83 2.66 23.71
CA GLN A 64 12.57 2.26 23.06
C GLN A 64 11.39 3.13 23.52
N GLU A 65 11.28 3.43 24.82
CA GLU A 65 10.23 4.30 25.34
C GLU A 65 10.39 5.75 24.86
N TYR A 66 11.62 6.25 24.82
CA TYR A 66 11.94 7.56 24.23
C TYR A 66 11.53 7.64 22.76
N LEU A 67 11.89 6.67 21.94
CA LEU A 67 11.53 6.64 20.52
C LEU A 67 10.01 6.46 20.31
N LYS A 68 9.30 5.75 21.18
CA LYS A 68 7.82 5.68 21.15
C LYS A 68 7.19 7.03 21.48
N CYS A 69 7.71 7.73 22.48
CA CYS A 69 7.27 9.07 22.84
C CYS A 69 7.51 10.04 21.68
N LEU A 70 8.74 10.05 21.15
CA LEU A 70 9.13 10.83 19.99
C LEU A 70 8.21 10.59 18.80
N PHE A 71 7.93 9.33 18.48
CA PHE A 71 7.03 8.98 17.37
C PHE A 71 5.66 9.61 17.56
N SER A 72 5.10 9.51 18.78
CA SER A 72 3.79 10.06 19.11
C SER A 72 3.74 11.59 19.02
N ILE A 73 4.83 12.27 19.37
CA ILE A 73 4.98 13.72 19.21
C ILE A 73 5.09 14.07 17.72
N CYS A 74 5.91 13.35 16.95
CA CYS A 74 6.06 13.59 15.53
C CYS A 74 4.74 13.44 14.75
N LEU A 75 3.77 12.62 15.22
CA LEU A 75 2.46 12.50 14.56
C LEU A 75 1.68 13.83 14.43
N SER A 76 2.03 14.88 15.20
CA SER A 76 1.34 16.17 15.14
C SER A 76 1.84 17.12 14.05
N ASP A 77 3.04 16.94 13.52
CA ASP A 77 3.67 17.89 12.58
C ASP A 77 4.62 17.19 11.58
N ASN A 78 4.36 17.36 10.28
CA ASN A 78 5.19 16.78 9.22
C ASN A 78 6.62 17.36 9.20
N ASN A 79 6.81 18.63 9.54
CA ASN A 79 8.15 19.23 9.60
C ASN A 79 8.97 18.59 10.73
N LEU A 80 8.32 18.34 11.86
CA LEU A 80 8.94 17.66 12.99
C LEU A 80 9.32 16.21 12.64
N ILE A 81 8.46 15.49 11.90
CA ILE A 81 8.81 14.16 11.37
C ILE A 81 10.07 14.23 10.51
N LYS A 82 10.14 15.22 9.60
CA LYS A 82 11.25 15.38 8.67
C LYS A 82 12.56 15.68 9.40
N ASP A 83 12.56 16.67 10.29
CA ASP A 83 13.74 17.05 11.09
C ASP A 83 14.21 15.88 11.96
N THR A 84 13.28 15.19 12.63
CA THR A 84 13.57 14.04 13.48
C THR A 84 14.15 12.87 12.68
N SER A 85 13.56 12.55 11.52
CA SER A 85 14.03 11.46 10.66
C SER A 85 15.45 11.74 10.16
N LYS A 86 15.73 12.98 9.75
CA LYS A 86 17.07 13.42 9.36
C LYS A 86 18.07 13.26 10.49
N MET A 87 17.72 13.69 11.72
CA MET A 87 18.59 13.52 12.87
C MET A 87 18.86 12.04 13.18
N ILE A 88 17.84 11.17 13.11
CA ILE A 88 18.03 9.72 13.32
C ILE A 88 18.94 9.12 12.24
N ILE A 89 18.80 9.52 10.98
CA ILE A 89 19.70 9.07 9.90
C ILE A 89 21.14 9.50 10.18
N ASN A 90 21.35 10.74 10.63
CA ASN A 90 22.69 11.23 11.00
C ASN A 90 23.28 10.41 12.16
N ILE A 91 22.48 10.09 13.19
CA ILE A 91 22.90 9.26 14.33
C ILE A 91 23.32 7.87 13.86
N LEU A 92 22.53 7.26 12.98
CA LEU A 92 22.86 5.95 12.39
C LEU A 92 24.19 6.02 11.62
N GLN A 93 24.40 7.06 10.82
CA GLN A 93 25.64 7.26 10.06
C GLN A 93 26.86 7.51 10.97
N GLU A 94 26.71 8.30 12.04
CA GLU A 94 27.79 8.66 12.95
C GLU A 94 28.32 7.46 13.74
N TYR A 95 27.43 6.57 14.19
CA TYR A 95 27.80 5.48 15.08
C TYR A 95 27.91 4.11 14.38
N ILE A 96 27.93 4.09 13.04
CA ILE A 96 27.84 2.83 12.28
C ILE A 96 28.98 1.86 12.58
N ASP A 97 30.18 2.38 12.80
CA ASP A 97 31.38 1.58 13.09
C ASP A 97 31.31 0.87 14.44
N ILE A 98 30.44 1.31 15.36
CA ILE A 98 30.31 0.76 16.70
C ILE A 98 29.59 -0.60 16.71
N SER A 99 28.86 -0.94 15.62
CA SER A 99 28.26 -2.26 15.40
C SER A 99 27.28 -2.76 16.47
N TYR A 100 26.42 -1.87 17.01
CA TYR A 100 25.37 -2.25 17.97
C TYR A 100 24.02 -2.52 17.32
N ASP A 101 23.84 -3.73 16.81
CA ASP A 101 22.63 -4.14 16.08
C ASP A 101 21.32 -3.84 16.84
N ASP A 102 21.21 -4.21 18.12
CA ASP A 102 19.95 -4.00 18.86
C ASP A 102 19.57 -2.52 19.03
N VAL A 103 20.58 -1.65 19.12
CA VAL A 103 20.41 -0.19 19.28
C VAL A 103 19.97 0.41 17.94
N PHE A 104 20.73 0.09 16.89
CA PHE A 104 20.48 0.53 15.53
C PHE A 104 19.11 0.06 15.05
N ALA A 105 18.72 -1.19 15.37
CA ALA A 105 17.42 -1.71 15.05
C ALA A 105 16.27 -0.90 15.65
N GLN A 106 16.43 -0.28 16.83
CA GLN A 106 15.38 0.60 17.38
C GLN A 106 15.24 1.90 16.60
N LEU A 107 16.35 2.53 16.23
CA LEU A 107 16.38 3.73 15.40
C LEU A 107 15.82 3.44 14.00
N SER A 108 16.26 2.34 13.37
CA SER A 108 15.72 1.89 12.09
C SER A 108 14.23 1.54 12.18
N LYS A 109 13.76 0.95 13.28
CA LYS A 109 12.35 0.68 13.51
C LYS A 109 11.52 1.95 13.64
N PHE A 110 12.09 3.04 14.17
CA PHE A 110 11.44 4.34 14.14
C PHE A 110 11.21 4.82 12.70
N LEU A 111 12.26 4.78 11.86
CA LEU A 111 12.14 5.15 10.44
C LEU A 111 11.13 4.27 9.71
N LEU A 112 11.12 2.97 9.97
CA LEU A 112 10.12 2.05 9.42
C LEU A 112 8.69 2.46 9.80
N LYS A 113 8.43 2.73 11.08
CA LYS A 113 7.10 3.19 11.54
C LYS A 113 6.69 4.50 10.89
N ILE A 114 7.61 5.44 10.72
CA ILE A 114 7.35 6.69 10.00
C ILE A 114 7.02 6.38 8.53
N SER A 115 7.74 5.46 7.88
CA SER A 115 7.45 5.07 6.49
C SER A 115 6.08 4.40 6.33
N GLU A 116 5.63 3.62 7.32
CA GLU A 116 4.29 3.01 7.36
C GLU A 116 3.18 4.06 7.59
N TYR A 117 3.49 5.15 8.27
CA TYR A 117 2.54 6.21 8.56
C TYR A 117 2.48 7.27 7.45
N LYS A 118 3.64 7.75 7.02
CA LYS A 118 3.89 8.89 6.11
C LYS A 118 5.04 8.57 5.14
N GLU A 119 4.78 7.65 4.22
CA GLU A 119 5.71 7.22 3.16
C GLU A 119 6.35 8.41 2.41
N SER A 120 5.59 9.47 2.13
CA SER A 120 6.06 10.64 1.38
C SER A 120 7.24 11.37 2.02
N ILE A 121 7.35 11.37 3.36
CA ILE A 121 8.45 12.03 4.05
C ILE A 121 9.72 11.19 3.94
N ILE A 122 9.60 9.87 4.11
CA ILE A 122 10.73 8.95 3.98
C ILE A 122 11.22 8.87 2.53
N GLN A 123 10.33 9.08 1.55
CA GLN A 123 10.70 9.20 0.14
C GLN A 123 11.75 10.30 -0.10
N GLU A 124 11.70 11.42 0.64
CA GLU A 124 12.68 12.50 0.53
C GLU A 124 14.08 12.09 0.99
N PHE A 125 14.17 11.09 1.88
CA PHE A 125 15.43 10.56 2.41
C PHE A 125 15.83 9.23 1.78
N ARG A 126 15.16 8.83 0.68
CA ARG A 126 15.38 7.53 0.02
C ARG A 126 16.86 7.27 -0.27
N GLU A 127 17.53 8.25 -0.85
CA GLU A 127 18.94 8.10 -1.26
C GLU A 127 19.85 7.94 -0.04
N ASP A 128 19.64 8.73 1.01
CA ASP A 128 20.42 8.65 2.25
C ASP A 128 20.24 7.29 2.96
N ILE A 129 18.99 6.82 3.06
CA ILE A 129 18.68 5.54 3.71
C ILE A 129 19.23 4.38 2.88
N PHE A 130 19.11 4.45 1.54
CA PHE A 130 19.64 3.41 0.67
C PHE A 130 21.17 3.41 0.64
N PHE A 131 21.80 4.59 0.69
CA PHE A 131 23.24 4.72 0.85
C PHE A 131 23.69 4.08 2.16
N PHE A 132 22.99 4.36 3.27
CA PHE A 132 23.26 3.73 4.55
C PHE A 132 23.07 2.21 4.52
N MET A 133 22.06 1.69 3.80
CA MET A 133 21.85 0.25 3.65
C MET A 133 23.02 -0.47 2.94
N LYS A 134 23.79 0.25 2.10
CA LYS A 134 24.93 -0.29 1.35
C LYS A 134 26.21 -0.40 2.18
N SER A 135 26.26 0.10 3.40
CA SER A 135 27.47 0.07 4.24
C SER A 135 27.82 -1.35 4.70
N GLU A 136 29.11 -1.71 4.64
CA GLU A 136 29.60 -3.06 4.95
C GLU A 136 29.34 -3.49 6.39
N GLU A 137 29.39 -2.53 7.30
CA GLU A 137 29.11 -2.70 8.72
C GLU A 137 27.68 -3.23 8.95
N LEU A 138 26.71 -2.77 8.14
CA LEU A 138 25.30 -3.11 8.33
C LEU A 138 24.99 -4.57 7.97
N ILE A 139 25.74 -5.22 7.07
CA ILE A 139 25.51 -6.65 6.75
C ILE A 139 25.60 -7.52 8.00
N ASN A 140 26.50 -7.17 8.91
CA ASN A 140 26.73 -7.93 10.14
C ASN A 140 25.67 -7.61 11.22
N MET A 141 24.85 -6.59 11.02
CA MET A 141 23.79 -6.16 11.95
C MET A 141 22.42 -6.63 11.46
N THR A 142 22.11 -7.89 11.75
CA THR A 142 20.96 -8.62 11.20
C THR A 142 19.62 -7.91 11.41
N ASN A 143 19.33 -7.43 12.62
CA ASN A 143 18.06 -6.78 12.93
C ASN A 143 17.95 -5.41 12.25
N SER A 144 19.02 -4.63 12.29
CA SER A 144 19.13 -3.29 11.72
C SER A 144 19.01 -3.33 10.20
N PHE A 145 19.76 -4.22 9.55
CA PHE A 145 19.68 -4.46 8.12
C PHE A 145 18.24 -4.80 7.70
N THR A 146 17.60 -5.71 8.43
CA THR A 146 16.22 -6.12 8.14
C THR A 146 15.24 -4.95 8.22
N MET A 147 15.34 -4.11 9.26
CA MET A 147 14.46 -2.94 9.42
C MET A 147 14.71 -1.89 8.34
N LEU A 148 15.97 -1.65 7.98
CA LEU A 148 16.33 -0.69 6.93
C LEU A 148 15.92 -1.16 5.55
N ALA A 149 16.16 -2.43 5.22
CA ALA A 149 15.72 -3.02 3.96
C ALA A 149 14.21 -2.86 3.77
N LYS A 150 13.42 -3.12 4.83
CA LYS A 150 11.97 -2.88 4.84
C LYS A 150 11.61 -1.40 4.65
N THR A 151 12.34 -0.49 5.29
CA THR A 151 12.14 0.97 5.17
C THR A 151 12.41 1.45 3.74
N VAL A 152 13.52 0.99 3.13
CA VAL A 152 13.90 1.33 1.76
C VAL A 152 12.84 0.86 0.76
N LEU A 153 12.25 -0.31 0.96
CA LEU A 153 11.18 -0.83 0.09
C LEU A 153 9.92 0.04 0.11
N LYS A 154 9.66 0.79 1.19
CA LYS A 154 8.58 1.77 1.26
C LYS A 154 8.91 3.04 0.47
N ALA A 155 10.19 3.43 0.39
CA ALA A 155 10.66 4.59 -0.35
C ALA A 155 10.99 4.25 -1.82
N ARG A 156 9.95 3.99 -2.62
CA ARG A 156 10.12 3.42 -3.97
C ARG A 156 10.63 4.42 -5.01
N PRO A 157 11.41 3.98 -6.01
CA PRO A 157 11.74 4.79 -7.18
C PRO A 157 10.47 5.24 -7.94
N GLU A 158 10.48 6.45 -8.48
CA GLU A 158 9.28 7.04 -9.11
C GLU A 158 9.11 6.66 -10.58
N ASN A 159 10.18 6.20 -11.23
CA ASN A 159 10.16 5.81 -12.64
C ASN A 159 10.73 4.39 -12.86
N VAL A 160 10.41 3.82 -14.02
CA VAL A 160 10.72 2.41 -14.37
C VAL A 160 12.23 2.16 -14.45
N THR A 161 13.02 3.10 -14.99
CA THR A 161 14.47 2.93 -15.14
C THR A 161 15.15 2.86 -13.78
N GLN A 162 14.86 3.82 -12.90
CA GLN A 162 15.36 3.81 -11.52
C GLN A 162 14.86 2.59 -10.74
N ALA A 163 13.67 2.07 -11.05
CA ALA A 163 13.16 0.85 -10.45
C ALA A 163 13.98 -0.39 -10.80
N LYS A 164 14.50 -0.47 -12.04
CA LYS A 164 15.40 -1.57 -12.46
C LYS A 164 16.75 -1.50 -11.75
N GLU A 165 17.40 -0.33 -11.80
CA GLU A 165 18.70 -0.11 -11.13
C GLU A 165 18.61 -0.34 -9.62
N PHE A 166 17.52 0.15 -9.01
CA PHE A 166 17.23 -0.08 -7.60
C PHE A 166 17.09 -1.56 -7.28
N LYS A 167 16.32 -2.32 -8.08
CA LYS A 167 16.17 -3.77 -7.90
C LYS A 167 17.53 -4.47 -7.92
N GLU A 168 18.37 -4.17 -8.92
CA GLU A 168 19.69 -4.80 -9.06
C GLU A 168 20.59 -4.51 -7.85
N SER A 169 20.74 -3.24 -7.48
CA SER A 169 21.53 -2.83 -6.31
C SER A 169 20.98 -3.41 -5.00
N PHE A 170 19.66 -3.44 -4.84
CA PHE A 170 19.02 -3.98 -3.64
C PHE A 170 19.24 -5.49 -3.53
N MET A 171 19.06 -6.22 -4.64
CA MET A 171 19.26 -7.68 -4.65
C MET A 171 20.72 -8.07 -4.47
N GLU A 172 21.67 -7.30 -5.01
CA GLU A 172 23.10 -7.50 -4.71
C GLU A 172 23.35 -7.45 -3.20
N ARG A 173 22.79 -6.44 -2.53
CA ARG A 173 22.96 -6.30 -1.08
C ARG A 173 22.27 -7.41 -0.29
N ILE A 174 21.08 -7.83 -0.70
CA ILE A 174 20.37 -8.98 -0.11
C ILE A 174 21.21 -10.26 -0.28
N ASN A 175 21.84 -10.45 -1.43
CA ASN A 175 22.68 -11.61 -1.71
C ASN A 175 23.92 -11.64 -0.82
N GLN A 176 24.54 -10.49 -0.58
CA GLN A 176 25.65 -10.40 0.38
C GLN A 176 25.18 -10.68 1.82
N PHE A 177 24.06 -10.08 2.25
CA PHE A 177 23.47 -10.29 3.58
C PHE A 177 23.07 -11.74 3.87
N GLY A 178 22.63 -12.47 2.84
CA GLY A 178 22.26 -13.89 2.96
C GLY A 178 23.38 -14.88 2.66
N ASN A 179 24.58 -14.40 2.34
CA ASN A 179 25.67 -15.19 1.77
C ASN A 179 25.17 -16.11 0.64
N PHE A 180 24.65 -15.52 -0.42
CA PHE A 180 24.05 -16.24 -1.53
C PHE A 180 25.13 -16.94 -2.38
N GLN A 181 25.14 -18.27 -2.34
CA GLN A 181 26.10 -19.11 -3.07
C GLN A 181 25.36 -20.29 -3.71
N ASP A 182 25.74 -20.68 -4.92
CA ASP A 182 25.16 -21.81 -5.66
C ASP A 182 23.62 -21.78 -5.75
N GLY A 183 23.05 -20.58 -5.87
CA GLY A 183 21.61 -20.38 -5.98
C GLY A 183 20.87 -20.47 -4.64
N ARG A 184 21.57 -20.41 -3.51
CA ARG A 184 20.99 -20.61 -2.17
C ARG A 184 21.48 -19.61 -1.13
N TYR A 185 20.61 -19.27 -0.18
CA TYR A 185 20.97 -18.44 0.98
C TYR A 185 21.44 -19.32 2.13
N THR A 186 22.67 -19.13 2.63
CA THR A 186 23.18 -19.90 3.77
C THR A 186 23.06 -19.16 5.10
N GLN A 187 22.70 -17.87 5.08
CA GLN A 187 22.54 -17.03 6.26
C GLN A 187 21.25 -16.20 6.16
N ASN A 188 20.71 -15.80 7.31
CA ASN A 188 19.62 -14.83 7.40
C ASN A 188 18.34 -15.15 6.59
N GLN A 189 18.11 -16.42 6.23
CA GLN A 189 17.03 -16.87 5.36
C GLN A 189 15.65 -16.34 5.80
N TRP A 190 15.33 -16.47 7.10
CA TRP A 190 14.06 -15.99 7.64
C TRP A 190 13.89 -14.46 7.49
N ASN A 191 14.96 -13.71 7.76
CA ASN A 191 14.94 -12.25 7.63
C ASN A 191 14.77 -11.81 6.18
N ILE A 192 15.48 -12.47 5.25
CA ILE A 192 15.36 -12.23 3.81
C ILE A 192 13.96 -12.57 3.32
N TYR A 193 13.38 -13.67 3.78
CA TYR A 193 11.98 -14.01 3.51
C TYR A 193 11.02 -12.91 4.00
N LEU A 194 11.19 -12.39 5.22
CA LEU A 194 10.39 -11.29 5.76
C LEU A 194 10.58 -9.98 4.96
N ILE A 195 11.77 -9.71 4.43
CA ILE A 195 12.01 -8.60 3.50
C ILE A 195 11.24 -8.82 2.18
N GLY A 196 11.22 -10.04 1.66
CA GLY A 196 10.43 -10.41 0.49
C GLY A 196 8.92 -10.20 0.68
N LEU A 197 8.39 -10.56 1.85
CA LEU A 197 6.98 -10.27 2.17
C LEU A 197 6.71 -8.76 2.23
N GLU A 198 7.62 -7.99 2.83
CA GLU A 198 7.49 -6.53 2.89
C GLU A 198 7.58 -5.89 1.51
N ALA A 199 8.38 -6.45 0.59
CA ALA A 199 8.42 -6.03 -0.80
C ALA A 199 7.05 -6.20 -1.47
N GLY A 200 6.33 -7.30 -1.21
CA GLY A 200 4.96 -7.50 -1.69
C GLY A 200 3.95 -6.51 -1.10
N LYS A 201 4.01 -6.26 0.22
CA LYS A 201 3.20 -5.22 0.90
C LYS A 201 3.53 -3.81 0.41
N SER A 202 4.73 -3.63 -0.12
CA SER A 202 5.23 -2.39 -0.68
C SER A 202 5.29 -2.46 -2.21
N GLY A 203 4.47 -3.29 -2.87
CA GLY A 203 4.33 -3.34 -4.33
C GLY A 203 5.62 -3.45 -5.16
N CYS A 204 6.74 -3.86 -4.56
CA CYS A 204 8.03 -4.13 -5.17
C CYS A 204 8.06 -5.58 -5.65
N PHE A 205 7.15 -5.93 -6.56
CA PHE A 205 6.89 -7.32 -6.95
C PHE A 205 8.07 -8.00 -7.62
N SER A 206 8.90 -7.24 -8.32
CA SER A 206 10.14 -7.75 -8.92
C SER A 206 11.18 -8.20 -7.89
N ILE A 207 11.23 -7.53 -6.73
CA ILE A 207 12.09 -7.91 -5.59
C ILE A 207 11.47 -9.08 -4.83
N MET A 208 10.16 -9.00 -4.54
CA MET A 208 9.42 -10.10 -3.90
C MET A 208 9.59 -11.40 -4.67
N GLY A 209 9.37 -11.39 -5.98
CA GLY A 209 9.50 -12.57 -6.84
C GLY A 209 10.91 -13.13 -6.86
N ALA A 210 11.93 -12.28 -6.92
CA ALA A 210 13.33 -12.70 -6.87
C ALA A 210 13.67 -13.41 -5.56
N ILE A 211 13.27 -12.84 -4.41
CA ILE A 211 13.53 -13.42 -3.09
C ILE A 211 12.77 -14.73 -2.89
N VAL A 212 11.44 -14.72 -3.13
CA VAL A 212 10.58 -15.87 -2.81
C VAL A 212 10.93 -17.08 -3.69
N THR A 213 11.26 -16.85 -4.96
CA THR A 213 11.58 -17.94 -5.89
C THR A 213 12.83 -18.70 -5.47
N ASN A 214 13.82 -18.03 -4.87
CA ASN A 214 15.02 -18.69 -4.34
C ASN A 214 14.68 -19.70 -3.23
N PHE A 215 13.68 -19.41 -2.38
CA PHE A 215 13.28 -20.30 -1.29
C PHE A 215 12.44 -21.51 -1.73
N VAL A 216 11.80 -21.49 -2.90
CA VAL A 216 10.87 -22.56 -3.35
C VAL A 216 11.54 -23.94 -3.34
N ASN A 217 12.81 -24.00 -3.75
CA ASN A 217 13.57 -25.25 -3.84
C ASN A 217 14.35 -25.59 -2.56
N GLU A 218 14.37 -24.69 -1.57
CA GLU A 218 15.09 -24.87 -0.30
C GLU A 218 14.19 -25.42 0.81
N VAL A 219 12.88 -25.24 0.71
CA VAL A 219 11.95 -25.71 1.75
C VAL A 219 11.65 -27.20 1.65
N ASP A 220 11.86 -27.91 2.76
CA ASP A 220 11.59 -29.35 2.88
C ASP A 220 10.10 -29.67 3.09
N VAL A 221 9.32 -28.71 3.58
CA VAL A 221 7.90 -28.89 3.89
C VAL A 221 7.04 -28.50 2.69
N GLU A 222 6.24 -29.44 2.18
CA GLU A 222 5.40 -29.24 0.99
C GLU A 222 4.42 -28.07 1.14
N ALA A 223 3.82 -27.91 2.33
CA ALA A 223 2.93 -26.79 2.59
C ALA A 223 3.63 -25.43 2.45
N HIS A 224 4.85 -25.30 2.98
CA HIS A 224 5.64 -24.08 2.79
C HIS A 224 6.02 -23.88 1.31
N ARG A 225 6.24 -24.97 0.56
CA ARG A 225 6.47 -24.91 -0.88
C ARG A 225 5.26 -24.38 -1.64
N PHE A 226 4.06 -24.87 -1.34
CA PHE A 226 2.80 -24.34 -1.89
C PHE A 226 2.64 -22.85 -1.58
N TRP A 227 2.92 -22.44 -0.35
CA TRP A 227 2.88 -21.03 0.05
C TRP A 227 3.87 -20.17 -0.75
N LEU A 228 5.13 -20.59 -0.86
CA LEU A 228 6.14 -19.84 -1.61
C LEU A 228 5.84 -19.80 -3.11
N ARG A 229 5.31 -20.89 -3.70
CA ARG A 229 4.84 -20.90 -5.09
C ARG A 229 3.66 -19.97 -5.28
N ALA A 230 2.70 -19.94 -4.35
CA ALA A 230 1.59 -18.99 -4.39
C ALA A 230 2.10 -17.54 -4.40
N LEU A 231 3.03 -17.20 -3.50
CA LEU A 231 3.65 -15.88 -3.45
C LEU A 231 4.44 -15.54 -4.72
N SER A 232 5.23 -16.47 -5.25
CA SER A 232 5.96 -16.30 -6.52
C SER A 232 4.99 -16.03 -7.67
N ASN A 233 3.91 -16.82 -7.79
CA ASN A 233 2.87 -16.62 -8.80
C ASN A 233 2.17 -15.27 -8.65
N ALA A 234 1.81 -14.84 -7.43
CA ALA A 234 1.23 -13.52 -7.19
C ALA A 234 2.19 -12.38 -7.62
N SER A 235 3.47 -12.52 -7.32
CA SER A 235 4.49 -11.53 -7.72
C SER A 235 4.68 -11.46 -9.24
N ASN A 236 4.64 -12.61 -9.93
CA ASN A 236 4.74 -12.65 -11.39
C ASN A 236 3.50 -12.04 -12.03
N ALA A 237 2.31 -12.31 -11.48
CA ALA A 237 1.06 -11.74 -11.98
C ALA A 237 1.09 -10.19 -11.98
N GLU A 238 1.52 -9.58 -10.89
CA GLU A 238 1.62 -8.12 -10.79
C GLU A 238 2.77 -7.55 -11.64
N GLN A 239 3.88 -8.27 -11.80
CA GLN A 239 4.97 -7.82 -12.68
C GLN A 239 4.52 -7.69 -14.13
N MET A 240 3.75 -8.64 -14.66
CA MET A 240 3.26 -8.59 -16.05
C MET A 240 2.47 -7.30 -16.35
N ILE A 241 1.86 -6.68 -15.35
CA ILE A 241 1.03 -5.48 -15.54
C ILE A 241 1.84 -4.19 -15.41
N LEU A 242 2.93 -4.24 -14.66
CA LEU A 242 3.81 -3.11 -14.45
C LEU A 242 4.86 -2.95 -15.55
N GLU A 243 4.94 -3.92 -16.44
CA GLU A 243 5.73 -3.81 -17.67
C GLU A 243 5.10 -2.73 -18.57
N ASN A 244 5.77 -1.58 -18.63
CA ASN A 244 5.39 -0.48 -19.50
C ASN A 244 5.71 -0.85 -20.96
N ILE A 245 4.77 -1.51 -21.64
CA ILE A 245 4.91 -1.88 -23.05
C ILE A 245 4.11 -0.93 -23.93
N GLU A 246 4.76 -0.45 -24.99
CA GLU A 246 4.13 0.32 -26.05
C GLU A 246 3.26 -0.59 -26.93
N GLY A 247 1.93 -0.43 -26.85
CA GLY A 247 0.99 -1.09 -27.75
C GLY A 247 -0.13 -1.84 -27.04
N ILE A 248 -1.37 -1.56 -27.44
CA ILE A 248 -2.58 -2.13 -26.82
C ILE A 248 -2.59 -3.67 -26.89
N GLN A 249 -2.20 -4.27 -28.02
CA GLN A 249 -2.25 -5.73 -28.16
C GLN A 249 -1.29 -6.44 -27.20
N MET A 250 -0.06 -5.96 -27.08
CA MET A 250 0.90 -6.52 -26.13
C MET A 250 0.41 -6.35 -24.68
N GLN A 251 -0.21 -5.21 -24.35
CA GLN A 251 -0.85 -5.01 -23.04
C GLN A 251 -1.99 -6.01 -22.78
N LEU A 252 -2.81 -6.32 -23.79
CA LEU A 252 -3.88 -7.32 -23.68
C LEU A 252 -3.34 -8.73 -23.44
N ASP A 253 -2.22 -9.09 -24.07
CA ASP A 253 -1.56 -10.40 -23.88
C ASP A 253 -0.97 -10.52 -22.46
N LEU A 254 -0.36 -9.45 -21.94
CA LEU A 254 0.13 -9.40 -20.55
C LEU A 254 -0.99 -9.60 -19.51
N PHE A 255 -2.20 -9.08 -19.78
CA PHE A 255 -3.35 -9.33 -18.89
C PHE A 255 -3.69 -10.83 -18.82
N ASP A 256 -3.63 -11.56 -19.93
CA ASP A 256 -3.88 -13.01 -19.93
C ASP A 256 -2.82 -13.76 -19.14
N GLU A 257 -1.55 -13.36 -19.25
CA GLU A 257 -0.48 -13.95 -18.47
C GLU A 257 -0.66 -13.66 -16.98
N GLY A 258 -0.99 -12.42 -16.61
CA GLY A 258 -1.30 -12.05 -15.24
C GLY A 258 -2.46 -12.87 -14.65
N VAL A 259 -3.55 -13.05 -15.41
CA VAL A 259 -4.70 -13.90 -15.01
C VAL A 259 -4.28 -15.35 -14.82
N LYS A 260 -3.45 -15.91 -15.71
CA LYS A 260 -2.94 -17.28 -15.57
C LYS A 260 -2.10 -17.43 -14.31
N PHE A 261 -1.24 -16.47 -14.00
CA PHE A 261 -0.45 -16.50 -12.76
C PHE A 261 -1.32 -16.39 -11.51
N TYR A 262 -2.36 -15.55 -11.50
CA TYR A 262 -3.31 -15.53 -10.38
C TYR A 262 -4.11 -16.82 -10.24
N SER A 263 -4.48 -17.48 -11.34
CA SER A 263 -5.12 -18.80 -11.30
C SER A 263 -4.18 -19.88 -10.74
N LYS A 264 -2.89 -19.82 -11.08
CA LYS A 264 -1.87 -20.69 -10.46
C LYS A 264 -1.74 -20.39 -8.97
N CYS A 265 -1.70 -19.12 -8.58
CA CYS A 265 -1.67 -18.71 -7.18
C CYS A 265 -2.85 -19.30 -6.37
N ASP A 266 -4.08 -19.19 -6.89
CA ASP A 266 -5.28 -19.77 -6.26
C ASP A 266 -5.20 -21.31 -6.13
N THR A 267 -4.61 -21.97 -7.13
CA THR A 267 -4.38 -23.42 -7.11
C THR A 267 -3.35 -23.80 -6.04
N GLU A 268 -2.23 -23.09 -5.95
CA GLU A 268 -1.20 -23.34 -4.93
C GLU A 268 -1.74 -23.06 -3.51
N LEU A 269 -2.54 -22.02 -3.32
CA LEU A 269 -3.23 -21.75 -2.04
C LEU A 269 -4.23 -22.84 -1.68
N SER A 270 -4.92 -23.42 -2.66
CA SER A 270 -5.81 -24.57 -2.45
C SER A 270 -5.02 -25.82 -2.03
N GLY A 271 -3.86 -26.04 -2.64
CA GLY A 271 -2.92 -27.10 -2.25
C GLY A 271 -2.44 -26.92 -0.81
N LEU A 272 -2.03 -25.70 -0.43
CA LEU A 272 -1.65 -25.37 0.94
C LEU A 272 -2.79 -25.66 1.93
N MET A 273 -3.99 -25.16 1.68
CA MET A 273 -5.16 -25.34 2.56
C MET A 273 -5.56 -26.81 2.72
N SER A 274 -5.26 -27.66 1.73
CA SER A 274 -5.48 -29.11 1.86
C SER A 274 -4.52 -29.79 2.84
N LEU A 275 -3.36 -29.18 3.12
CA LEU A 275 -2.31 -29.75 3.96
C LEU A 275 -2.27 -29.17 5.37
N ILE A 276 -2.33 -27.84 5.49
CA ILE A 276 -2.16 -27.13 6.75
C ILE A 276 -3.13 -25.96 6.79
N ASP A 277 -4.25 -26.20 7.48
CA ASP A 277 -5.19 -25.18 7.97
C ASP A 277 -6.08 -24.45 6.94
N ASN A 278 -7.36 -24.31 7.30
CA ASN A 278 -8.38 -23.52 6.59
C ASN A 278 -8.58 -22.16 7.26
N SER A 279 -7.51 -21.55 7.78
CA SER A 279 -7.62 -20.24 8.44
C SER A 279 -8.16 -19.17 7.48
N GLY A 280 -8.88 -18.21 8.05
CA GLY A 280 -9.50 -17.10 7.32
C GLY A 280 -8.51 -16.33 6.44
N VAL A 281 -7.23 -16.26 6.81
CA VAL A 281 -6.18 -15.59 6.02
C VAL A 281 -5.93 -16.24 4.67
N ARG A 282 -5.86 -17.57 4.60
CA ARG A 282 -5.61 -18.26 3.33
C ARG A 282 -6.86 -18.24 2.45
N VAL A 283 -8.04 -18.31 3.06
CA VAL A 283 -9.33 -18.08 2.38
C VAL A 283 -9.40 -16.66 1.81
N PHE A 284 -8.97 -15.65 2.57
CA PHE A 284 -8.85 -14.27 2.09
C PHE A 284 -7.88 -14.17 0.92
N GLY A 285 -6.71 -14.79 1.01
CA GLY A 285 -5.72 -14.82 -0.08
C GLY A 285 -6.31 -15.36 -1.38
N LYS A 286 -7.08 -16.46 -1.31
CA LYS A 286 -7.81 -17.00 -2.47
C LYS A 286 -8.82 -16.02 -3.04
N TRP A 287 -9.68 -15.44 -2.19
CA TRP A 287 -10.63 -14.42 -2.62
C TRP A 287 -9.93 -13.24 -3.30
N PHE A 288 -8.84 -12.76 -2.72
CA PHE A 288 -8.05 -11.68 -3.30
C PHE A 288 -7.52 -12.05 -4.69
N CYS A 289 -6.90 -13.23 -4.85
CA CYS A 289 -6.40 -13.70 -6.15
C CYS A 289 -7.53 -13.81 -7.20
N GLN A 290 -8.69 -14.33 -6.80
CA GLN A 290 -9.84 -14.47 -7.70
C GLN A 290 -10.43 -13.11 -8.10
N LEU A 291 -10.56 -12.17 -7.15
CA LEU A 291 -11.01 -10.81 -7.46
C LEU A 291 -10.03 -10.10 -8.38
N ARG A 292 -8.73 -10.25 -8.13
CA ARG A 292 -7.68 -9.62 -8.93
C ARG A 292 -7.63 -10.18 -10.36
N ALA A 293 -7.75 -11.49 -10.52
CA ALA A 293 -7.89 -12.12 -11.83
C ALA A 293 -9.15 -11.61 -12.57
N ARG A 294 -10.30 -11.56 -11.90
CA ARG A 294 -11.55 -11.03 -12.49
C ARG A 294 -11.43 -9.56 -12.87
N PHE A 295 -10.74 -8.76 -12.07
CA PHE A 295 -10.44 -7.37 -12.37
C PHE A 295 -9.67 -7.25 -13.67
N PHE A 296 -8.59 -8.01 -13.86
CA PHE A 296 -7.83 -7.99 -15.11
C PHE A 296 -8.61 -8.48 -16.31
N SER A 297 -9.36 -9.58 -16.17
CA SER A 297 -10.23 -10.06 -17.24
C SER A 297 -11.26 -9.00 -17.64
N THR A 298 -11.83 -8.28 -16.68
CA THR A 298 -12.80 -7.20 -16.94
C THR A 298 -12.14 -6.01 -17.62
N MET A 299 -10.96 -5.58 -17.16
CA MET A 299 -10.22 -4.47 -17.78
C MET A 299 -9.77 -4.79 -19.21
N LYS A 300 -9.34 -6.03 -19.45
CA LYS A 300 -9.03 -6.54 -20.80
C LYS A 300 -10.26 -6.46 -21.70
N LEU A 301 -11.41 -6.95 -21.24
CA LEU A 301 -12.67 -6.89 -21.98
C LEU A 301 -13.06 -5.45 -22.33
N ILE A 302 -12.92 -4.53 -21.36
CA ILE A 302 -13.17 -3.09 -21.58
C ILE A 302 -12.26 -2.56 -22.68
N LEU A 303 -10.95 -2.74 -22.56
CA LEU A 303 -9.98 -2.22 -23.53
C LEU A 303 -10.20 -2.79 -24.93
N ALA A 304 -10.47 -4.10 -25.04
CA ALA A 304 -10.76 -4.75 -26.31
C ALA A 304 -12.01 -4.16 -26.98
N GLN A 305 -13.08 -3.96 -26.21
CA GLN A 305 -14.32 -3.40 -26.72
C GLN A 305 -14.20 -1.91 -27.06
N LEU A 306 -13.51 -1.12 -26.25
CA LEU A 306 -13.25 0.28 -26.55
C LEU A 306 -12.37 0.45 -27.81
N ASN A 307 -11.41 -0.45 -28.03
CA ASN A 307 -10.63 -0.48 -29.27
C ASN A 307 -11.52 -0.80 -30.48
N PHE A 308 -12.41 -1.79 -30.37
CA PHE A 308 -13.39 -2.09 -31.42
C PHE A 308 -14.33 -0.89 -31.71
N LEU A 309 -14.85 -0.24 -30.67
CA LEU A 309 -15.71 0.95 -30.77
C LEU A 309 -14.97 2.20 -31.27
N SER A 310 -13.65 2.29 -31.12
CA SER A 310 -12.87 3.37 -31.74
C SER A 310 -12.86 3.29 -33.28
N SER A 311 -13.12 2.09 -33.83
CA SER A 311 -13.17 1.83 -35.26
C SER A 311 -14.59 1.89 -35.87
N ARG A 312 -15.64 2.02 -35.05
CA ARG A 312 -17.05 2.02 -35.47
C ARG A 312 -17.90 2.91 -34.56
N ALA A 313 -18.81 3.70 -35.12
CA ALA A 313 -19.79 4.42 -34.30
C ALA A 313 -20.59 3.41 -33.45
N PRO A 314 -20.64 3.56 -32.11
CA PRO A 314 -21.39 2.65 -31.25
C PRO A 314 -22.86 2.62 -31.67
N LYS A 315 -23.44 1.43 -31.80
CA LYS A 315 -24.90 1.32 -31.94
C LYS A 315 -25.55 1.63 -30.60
N LEU A 316 -26.75 2.21 -30.62
CA LEU A 316 -27.56 2.38 -29.40
C LEU A 316 -27.69 1.03 -28.69
N LEU A 317 -27.35 0.98 -27.39
CA LEU A 317 -27.47 -0.21 -26.53
C LEU A 317 -26.69 -1.42 -27.07
N ASP A 318 -25.40 -1.23 -27.33
CA ASP A 318 -24.52 -2.38 -27.57
C ASP A 318 -24.55 -3.34 -26.36
N PRO A 319 -25.05 -4.58 -26.51
CA PRO A 319 -25.15 -5.54 -25.41
C PRO A 319 -23.81 -5.77 -24.71
N ASP A 320 -22.70 -5.64 -25.44
CA ASP A 320 -21.36 -5.81 -24.88
C ASP A 320 -21.02 -4.68 -23.90
N VAL A 321 -21.46 -3.44 -24.16
CA VAL A 321 -21.26 -2.28 -23.27
C VAL A 321 -22.08 -2.42 -21.98
N VAL A 322 -23.32 -2.92 -22.09
CA VAL A 322 -24.17 -3.18 -20.93
C VAL A 322 -23.57 -4.29 -20.06
N ASN A 323 -23.12 -5.38 -20.68
CA ASN A 323 -22.49 -6.51 -19.98
C ASN A 323 -21.21 -6.09 -19.25
N ILE A 324 -20.38 -5.24 -19.87
CA ILE A 324 -19.20 -4.67 -19.22
C ILE A 324 -19.58 -3.86 -17.97
N ASN A 325 -20.58 -2.98 -18.09
CA ASN A 325 -21.02 -2.15 -16.98
C ASN A 325 -21.54 -3.01 -15.81
N GLU A 326 -22.35 -4.02 -16.11
CA GLU A 326 -22.84 -4.98 -15.11
C GLU A 326 -21.70 -5.79 -14.47
N SER A 327 -20.69 -6.18 -15.25
CA SER A 327 -19.50 -6.89 -14.75
C SER A 327 -18.69 -6.03 -13.77
N LEU A 328 -18.52 -4.73 -14.05
CA LEU A 328 -17.86 -3.79 -13.13
C LEU A 328 -18.65 -3.60 -11.83
N ILE A 329 -19.97 -3.47 -11.93
CA ILE A 329 -20.85 -3.34 -10.75
C ILE A 329 -20.81 -4.61 -9.91
N LEU A 330 -20.86 -5.79 -10.53
CA LEU A 330 -20.73 -7.07 -9.84
C LEU A 330 -19.38 -7.18 -9.15
N LEU A 331 -18.30 -6.84 -9.85
CA LEU A 331 -16.95 -6.89 -9.28
C LEU A 331 -16.81 -5.92 -8.09
N ALA A 332 -17.37 -4.72 -8.16
CA ALA A 332 -17.40 -3.79 -7.03
C ALA A 332 -18.12 -4.39 -5.81
N ARG A 333 -19.29 -5.03 -6.02
CA ARG A 333 -20.04 -5.72 -4.96
C ARG A 333 -19.27 -6.89 -4.36
N MET A 334 -18.48 -7.60 -5.17
CA MET A 334 -17.66 -8.69 -4.66
C MET A 334 -16.50 -8.20 -3.78
N HIS A 335 -15.88 -7.07 -4.11
CA HIS A 335 -14.87 -6.45 -3.23
C HIS A 335 -15.49 -6.03 -1.89
N ASP A 336 -16.69 -5.43 -1.94
CA ASP A 336 -17.46 -5.07 -0.75
C ASP A 336 -17.81 -6.31 0.10
N PHE A 337 -18.29 -7.38 -0.53
CA PHE A 337 -18.58 -8.64 0.14
C PHE A 337 -17.34 -9.19 0.85
N VAL A 338 -16.19 -9.24 0.17
CA VAL A 338 -14.95 -9.75 0.76
C VAL A 338 -14.49 -8.86 1.92
N ALA A 339 -14.59 -7.53 1.79
CA ALA A 339 -14.23 -6.60 2.87
C ALA A 339 -15.04 -6.86 4.16
N HIS A 340 -16.30 -7.26 4.04
CA HIS A 340 -17.18 -7.55 5.18
C HIS A 340 -17.21 -9.03 5.60
N SER A 341 -16.55 -9.92 4.86
CA SER A 341 -16.55 -11.36 5.14
C SER A 341 -15.55 -11.79 6.22
N PHE A 342 -14.60 -10.92 6.57
CA PHE A 342 -13.54 -11.22 7.52
C PHE A 342 -13.60 -10.22 8.68
N LEU A 343 -13.81 -10.71 9.92
CA LEU A 343 -13.92 -9.85 11.10
C LEU A 343 -12.58 -9.23 11.51
N ASP A 344 -11.49 -9.98 11.32
CA ASP A 344 -10.15 -9.60 11.79
C ASP A 344 -9.30 -8.89 10.72
N ILE A 345 -9.91 -8.54 9.58
CA ILE A 345 -9.22 -7.85 8.50
C ILE A 345 -8.71 -6.49 8.98
N ASP A 346 -7.43 -6.22 8.71
CA ASP A 346 -6.83 -4.96 9.13
C ASP A 346 -7.28 -3.78 8.26
N ALA A 347 -7.22 -2.58 8.83
CA ALA A 347 -7.68 -1.36 8.17
C ALA A 347 -6.95 -1.05 6.85
N GLU A 348 -5.69 -1.47 6.69
CA GLU A 348 -4.95 -1.26 5.45
C GLU A 348 -5.46 -2.20 4.36
N SER A 349 -5.68 -3.48 4.69
CA SER A 349 -6.28 -4.46 3.78
C SER A 349 -7.70 -4.05 3.35
N LEU A 350 -8.53 -3.55 4.27
CA LEU A 350 -9.86 -3.00 3.96
C LEU A 350 -9.76 -1.84 2.96
N ALA A 351 -8.86 -0.89 3.22
CA ALA A 351 -8.70 0.28 2.36
C ALA A 351 -8.22 -0.11 0.94
N ILE A 352 -7.43 -1.19 0.79
CA ILE A 352 -7.06 -1.72 -0.53
C ILE A 352 -8.30 -2.23 -1.28
N LEU A 353 -9.16 -3.03 -0.63
CA LEU A 353 -10.39 -3.54 -1.24
C LEU A 353 -11.36 -2.41 -1.61
N GLU A 354 -11.51 -1.41 -0.72
CA GLU A 354 -12.34 -0.23 -0.98
C GLU A 354 -11.82 0.56 -2.20
N SER A 355 -10.51 0.70 -2.36
CA SER A 355 -9.94 1.34 -3.56
C SER A 355 -10.31 0.60 -4.84
N TYR A 356 -10.29 -0.74 -4.86
CA TYR A 356 -10.75 -1.51 -6.02
C TYR A 356 -12.22 -1.33 -6.32
N GLN A 357 -13.05 -1.36 -5.28
CA GLN A 357 -14.48 -1.11 -5.38
C GLN A 357 -14.73 0.26 -6.01
N ILE A 358 -14.07 1.31 -5.54
CA ILE A 358 -14.17 2.67 -6.08
C ILE A 358 -13.75 2.70 -7.55
N CYS A 359 -12.59 2.11 -7.92
CA CYS A 359 -12.15 2.08 -9.32
C CYS A 359 -13.19 1.41 -10.23
N CYS A 360 -13.76 0.27 -9.81
CA CYS A 360 -14.79 -0.42 -10.57
C CYS A 360 -16.05 0.46 -10.75
N LEU A 361 -16.49 1.12 -9.67
CA LEU A 361 -17.67 1.98 -9.69
C LEU A 361 -17.46 3.23 -10.54
N VAL A 362 -16.29 3.86 -10.51
CA VAL A 362 -15.94 5.02 -11.33
C VAL A 362 -15.95 4.66 -12.80
N LEU A 363 -15.37 3.51 -13.17
CA LEU A 363 -15.38 3.03 -14.55
C LEU A 363 -16.80 2.65 -15.02
N ALA A 364 -17.61 2.04 -14.16
CA ALA A 364 -19.01 1.75 -14.46
C ALA A 364 -19.80 3.04 -14.71
N TYR A 365 -19.63 4.04 -13.83
CA TYR A 365 -20.22 5.37 -14.00
C TYR A 365 -19.74 6.05 -15.28
N ALA A 366 -18.45 5.95 -15.61
CA ALA A 366 -17.89 6.47 -16.86
C ALA A 366 -18.59 5.85 -18.07
N ILE A 367 -18.69 4.52 -18.13
CA ILE A 367 -19.36 3.81 -19.22
C ILE A 367 -20.84 4.21 -19.31
N GLN A 368 -21.53 4.31 -18.17
CA GLN A 368 -22.92 4.71 -18.12
C GLN A 368 -23.13 6.14 -18.66
N CYS A 369 -22.32 7.11 -18.24
CA CYS A 369 -22.46 8.50 -18.69
C CYS A 369 -22.06 8.70 -20.15
N LEU A 370 -21.09 7.93 -20.63
CA LEU A 370 -20.41 8.21 -21.89
C LEU A 370 -20.88 7.32 -23.05
N LEU A 371 -21.34 6.11 -22.78
CA LEU A 371 -21.73 5.13 -23.80
C LEU A 371 -23.20 4.70 -23.74
N ILE A 372 -23.91 4.97 -22.64
CA ILE A 372 -25.34 4.63 -22.48
C ILE A 372 -26.20 5.90 -22.65
N PRO A 373 -27.11 5.98 -23.63
CA PRO A 373 -27.93 7.18 -23.87
C PRO A 373 -28.82 7.55 -22.67
N SER A 374 -28.92 8.84 -22.37
CA SER A 374 -29.64 9.44 -21.23
C SER A 374 -31.15 9.25 -21.22
N PHE A 375 -31.78 8.82 -22.32
CA PHE A 375 -33.25 8.78 -22.44
C PHE A 375 -33.93 7.58 -21.74
N GLN A 376 -33.19 6.67 -21.08
CA GLN A 376 -33.79 5.43 -20.53
C GLN A 376 -33.44 5.05 -19.09
N LYS A 377 -32.63 5.81 -18.33
CA LYS A 377 -32.39 5.48 -16.91
C LYS A 377 -32.35 6.72 -16.04
N GLU A 378 -33.04 6.66 -14.89
CA GLU A 378 -32.63 7.43 -13.72
C GLU A 378 -31.15 7.08 -13.47
N GLU A 379 -30.27 8.09 -13.52
CA GLU A 379 -28.86 7.91 -13.20
C GLU A 379 -28.74 7.50 -11.73
N TYR A 380 -28.73 6.19 -11.48
CA TYR A 380 -28.40 5.67 -10.16
C TYR A 380 -26.91 5.88 -9.92
N ILE A 381 -26.56 6.98 -9.26
CA ILE A 381 -25.22 7.21 -8.76
C ILE A 381 -25.05 6.38 -7.50
N ASN A 382 -24.06 5.48 -7.49
CA ASN A 382 -23.73 4.74 -6.28
C ASN A 382 -23.35 5.75 -5.15
N PRO A 383 -23.96 5.66 -3.95
CA PRO A 383 -23.69 6.59 -2.86
C PRO A 383 -22.21 6.74 -2.49
N MET A 384 -21.40 5.70 -2.66
CA MET A 384 -19.94 5.75 -2.43
C MET A 384 -19.20 6.72 -3.36
N LEU A 385 -19.77 7.02 -4.54
CA LEU A 385 -19.19 7.99 -5.48
C LEU A 385 -19.57 9.43 -5.15
N LEU A 386 -20.63 9.67 -4.37
CA LEU A 386 -21.12 11.03 -4.09
C LEU A 386 -20.05 11.94 -3.45
N PRO A 387 -19.26 11.49 -2.46
CA PRO A 387 -18.18 12.31 -1.91
C PRO A 387 -17.13 12.66 -2.98
N LEU A 388 -16.76 11.70 -3.84
CA LEU A 388 -15.76 11.87 -4.89
C LEU A 388 -16.25 12.78 -6.01
N ILE A 389 -17.51 12.65 -6.42
CA ILE A 389 -18.16 13.51 -7.42
C ILE A 389 -18.23 14.95 -6.90
N ARG A 390 -18.58 15.14 -5.62
CA ARG A 390 -18.55 16.47 -4.98
C ARG A 390 -17.15 17.10 -5.01
N LEU A 391 -16.10 16.31 -4.81
CA LEU A 391 -14.72 16.76 -4.94
C LEU A 391 -14.35 17.08 -6.40
N ALA A 392 -14.87 16.32 -7.37
CA ALA A 392 -14.63 16.57 -8.79
C ALA A 392 -15.26 17.90 -9.28
N HIS A 393 -16.37 18.34 -8.67
CA HIS A 393 -17.09 19.56 -9.04
C HIS A 393 -16.57 20.85 -8.40
N ARG A 394 -15.65 20.81 -7.43
CA ARG A 394 -15.16 22.01 -6.75
C ARG A 394 -13.81 22.46 -7.31
N ASP A 395 -13.64 23.78 -7.46
CA ASP A 395 -12.39 24.40 -7.88
C ASP A 395 -11.27 24.18 -6.85
N GLU A 396 -10.02 24.05 -7.33
CA GLU A 396 -8.82 23.69 -6.55
C GLU A 396 -8.47 24.69 -5.41
N ASN A 397 -9.18 25.81 -5.29
CA ASN A 397 -8.92 26.90 -4.35
C ASN A 397 -9.64 26.79 -2.99
N ASP A 398 -10.42 25.73 -2.72
CA ASP A 398 -11.20 25.58 -1.49
C ASP A 398 -10.31 25.07 -0.31
N SER A 399 -9.69 26.00 0.44
CA SER A 399 -8.66 25.76 1.47
C SER A 399 -9.06 24.83 2.62
N ILE A 400 -10.35 24.75 2.93
CA ILE A 400 -10.92 23.91 4.01
C ILE A 400 -10.90 22.43 3.62
N LEU A 401 -11.04 22.14 2.32
CA LEU A 401 -11.03 20.78 1.79
C LEU A 401 -9.62 20.34 1.36
N THR A 402 -8.69 21.24 1.05
CA THR A 402 -7.26 20.87 1.02
C THR A 402 -6.82 20.32 2.36
N GLY A 403 -7.37 20.83 3.47
CA GLY A 403 -7.24 20.27 4.81
C GLY A 403 -7.83 18.86 4.94
N GLN A 404 -9.08 18.61 4.53
CA GLN A 404 -9.71 17.27 4.61
C GLN A 404 -9.16 16.26 3.59
N TYR A 405 -8.76 16.73 2.42
CA TYR A 405 -7.96 16.01 1.44
C TYR A 405 -6.65 15.63 2.13
N ASN A 406 -5.90 16.58 2.71
CA ASN A 406 -4.66 16.31 3.46
C ASN A 406 -4.84 15.41 4.70
N ASP A 407 -6.00 15.45 5.37
CA ASP A 407 -6.32 14.62 6.54
C ASP A 407 -6.73 13.19 6.13
N MET A 408 -7.45 13.03 5.01
CA MET A 408 -7.63 11.72 4.36
C MET A 408 -6.32 11.20 3.73
N ASN A 409 -5.47 12.10 3.21
CA ASN A 409 -4.14 11.85 2.65
C ASN A 409 -3.09 11.57 3.74
N SER A 410 -3.46 11.68 5.02
CA SER A 410 -2.55 11.42 6.14
C SER A 410 -2.42 9.94 6.49
N ARG A 411 -3.23 9.06 5.89
CA ARG A 411 -3.30 7.64 6.29
C ARG A 411 -2.58 6.72 5.29
N LYS A 412 -1.42 6.24 5.75
CA LYS A 412 -0.81 4.90 5.59
C LYS A 412 -0.49 4.32 4.19
N ASN A 413 -1.07 4.76 3.07
CA ASN A 413 -0.79 4.09 1.79
C ASN A 413 -0.84 5.00 0.53
N LYS A 414 0.34 5.31 -0.03
CA LYS A 414 0.52 6.17 -1.23
C LYS A 414 -0.21 5.63 -2.46
N VAL A 415 -0.25 4.31 -2.65
CA VAL A 415 -0.90 3.67 -3.80
C VAL A 415 -2.41 3.90 -3.78
N GLN A 416 -3.03 3.78 -2.61
CA GLN A 416 -4.46 4.07 -2.45
C GLN A 416 -4.78 5.54 -2.74
N TYR A 417 -3.94 6.45 -2.26
CA TYR A 417 -4.04 7.88 -2.57
C TYR A 417 -3.97 8.13 -4.07
N VAL A 418 -2.94 7.60 -4.74
CA VAL A 418 -2.78 7.77 -6.19
C VAL A 418 -4.02 7.24 -6.91
N LEU A 419 -4.49 6.02 -6.59
CA LEU A 419 -5.71 5.47 -7.21
C LEU A 419 -6.95 6.34 -7.01
N ARG A 420 -7.18 6.85 -5.78
CA ARG A 420 -8.33 7.73 -5.49
C ARG A 420 -8.21 9.07 -6.21
N ALA A 421 -7.02 9.68 -6.23
CA ALA A 421 -6.75 10.91 -6.96
C ALA A 421 -7.03 10.72 -8.46
N ARG A 422 -6.52 9.63 -9.04
CA ARG A 422 -6.80 9.25 -10.43
C ARG A 422 -8.29 9.08 -10.70
N CYS A 423 -9.02 8.44 -9.77
CA CYS A 423 -10.48 8.31 -9.87
C CYS A 423 -11.19 9.67 -9.87
N VAL A 424 -10.76 10.63 -9.03
CA VAL A 424 -11.32 11.99 -9.02
C VAL A 424 -11.03 12.73 -10.32
N GLU A 425 -9.83 12.60 -10.89
CA GLU A 425 -9.47 13.19 -12.19
C GLU A 425 -10.31 12.61 -13.33
N VAL A 426 -10.56 11.30 -13.31
CA VAL A 426 -11.46 10.62 -14.25
C VAL A 426 -12.88 11.17 -14.11
N LEU A 427 -13.42 11.26 -12.90
CA LEU A 427 -14.74 11.85 -12.64
C LEU A 427 -14.83 13.30 -13.14
N ARG A 428 -13.82 14.12 -12.85
CA ARG A 428 -13.75 15.51 -13.33
C ARG A 428 -13.77 15.59 -14.86
N SER A 429 -13.09 14.66 -15.53
CA SER A 429 -13.06 14.57 -16.99
C SER A 429 -14.42 14.14 -17.55
N ILE A 430 -15.10 13.18 -16.92
CA ILE A 430 -16.46 12.75 -17.29
C ILE A 430 -17.44 13.92 -17.20
N GLU A 431 -17.40 14.68 -16.10
CA GLU A 431 -18.28 15.84 -15.90
C GLU A 431 -18.02 16.95 -16.93
N LYS A 432 -16.76 17.21 -17.30
CA LYS A 432 -16.42 18.13 -18.39
C LYS A 432 -16.92 17.63 -19.76
N CYS A 433 -16.87 16.33 -20.02
CA CYS A 433 -17.41 15.75 -21.25
C CYS A 433 -18.94 15.87 -21.31
N ARG A 434 -19.64 15.69 -20.18
CA ARG A 434 -21.10 15.89 -20.08
C ARG A 434 -21.52 17.32 -20.41
N THR A 435 -20.80 18.33 -19.93
CA THR A 435 -21.16 19.74 -20.14
C THR A 435 -20.78 20.28 -21.52
N SER A 436 -19.72 19.75 -22.14
CA SER A 436 -19.20 20.26 -23.43
C SER A 436 -19.77 19.56 -24.68
N GLY A 437 -20.55 18.49 -24.53
CA GLY A 437 -21.25 17.81 -25.64
C GLY A 437 -20.33 17.17 -26.69
N THR A 438 -19.04 16.99 -26.40
CA THR A 438 -18.05 16.46 -27.36
C THR A 438 -18.08 14.93 -27.41
N SER A 439 -18.75 14.38 -28.42
CA SER A 439 -19.03 12.93 -28.58
C SER A 439 -17.96 12.10 -29.31
N ASN A 440 -16.99 12.73 -29.99
CA ASN A 440 -16.21 12.00 -31.02
C ASN A 440 -14.89 11.35 -30.53
N LYS A 441 -14.57 11.41 -29.23
CA LYS A 441 -13.34 10.79 -28.66
C LYS A 441 -13.58 9.97 -27.39
N THR A 442 -14.84 9.64 -27.12
CA THR A 442 -15.28 9.01 -25.87
C THR A 442 -14.65 7.65 -25.60
N ALA A 443 -14.53 6.80 -26.61
CA ALA A 443 -13.89 5.49 -26.48
C ALA A 443 -12.38 5.61 -26.16
N THR A 444 -11.68 6.54 -26.82
CA THR A 444 -10.26 6.81 -26.56
C THR A 444 -10.04 7.33 -25.13
N GLN A 445 -10.91 8.23 -24.66
CA GLN A 445 -10.85 8.75 -23.29
C GLN A 445 -11.09 7.67 -22.24
N LEU A 446 -12.09 6.81 -22.45
CA LEU A 446 -12.33 5.67 -21.56
C LEU A 446 -11.15 4.70 -21.54
N SER A 447 -10.51 4.41 -22.68
CA SER A 447 -9.31 3.58 -22.74
C SER A 447 -8.17 4.21 -21.95
N GLN A 448 -7.99 5.53 -22.08
CA GLN A 448 -7.00 6.27 -21.28
C GLN A 448 -7.31 6.20 -19.78
N PHE A 449 -8.58 6.29 -19.37
CA PHE A 449 -8.95 6.16 -17.95
C PHE A 449 -8.64 4.77 -17.40
N VAL A 450 -8.91 3.72 -18.17
CA VAL A 450 -8.61 2.33 -17.78
C VAL A 450 -7.10 2.13 -17.63
N LEU A 451 -6.30 2.55 -18.62
CA LEU A 451 -4.84 2.49 -18.56
C LEU A 451 -4.26 3.35 -17.43
N PHE A 452 -4.89 4.51 -17.17
CA PHE A 452 -4.50 5.39 -16.09
C PHE A 452 -4.77 4.76 -14.73
N ILE A 453 -5.89 4.08 -14.51
CA ILE A 453 -6.11 3.34 -13.27
C ILE A 453 -5.14 2.16 -13.14
N LEU A 454 -4.87 1.46 -14.24
CA LEU A 454 -4.04 0.25 -14.26
C LEU A 454 -2.54 0.49 -14.08
N SER A 455 -2.04 1.68 -14.40
CA SER A 455 -0.62 2.01 -14.23
C SER A 455 -0.21 2.25 -12.77
N VAL A 456 -1.11 2.10 -11.79
CA VAL A 456 -0.72 2.08 -10.37
C VAL A 456 -0.48 0.64 -9.91
N PRO A 457 0.74 0.27 -9.45
CA PRO A 457 0.97 -1.02 -8.79
C PRO A 457 0.16 -1.11 -7.51
N ILE A 458 -0.54 -2.23 -7.31
CA ILE A 458 -1.35 -2.40 -6.10
C ILE A 458 -0.66 -3.37 -5.16
N ASN A 459 -0.44 -2.92 -3.92
CA ASN A 459 0.20 -3.70 -2.88
C ASN A 459 -0.61 -4.96 -2.55
N LEU A 460 0.08 -6.04 -2.15
CA LEU A 460 -0.61 -7.17 -1.52
C LEU A 460 -1.10 -6.75 -0.13
N PRO A 461 -2.37 -7.04 0.23
CA PRO A 461 -2.90 -6.67 1.54
C PRO A 461 -2.09 -7.30 2.68
N PRO A 462 -1.80 -6.59 3.79
CA PRO A 462 -1.12 -7.19 4.93
C PRO A 462 -1.80 -8.46 5.47
N PHE A 463 -3.14 -8.49 5.47
CA PHE A 463 -3.96 -9.64 5.86
C PHE A 463 -3.81 -10.84 4.91
N PHE A 464 -3.19 -10.68 3.73
CA PHE A 464 -2.81 -11.80 2.86
C PHE A 464 -1.75 -12.70 3.51
N PHE A 465 -0.85 -12.10 4.30
CA PHE A 465 0.33 -12.77 4.84
C PHE A 465 0.07 -13.34 6.24
N GLU A 466 -0.53 -12.55 7.12
CA GLU A 466 -0.66 -12.84 8.55
C GLU A 466 -2.04 -12.53 9.10
N ASN A 467 -2.53 -13.36 10.03
CA ASN A 467 -3.72 -13.05 10.81
C ASN A 467 -3.29 -12.36 12.10
N LYS A 468 -3.87 -11.22 12.45
CA LYS A 468 -3.58 -10.56 13.73
C LYS A 468 -4.45 -11.10 14.87
N GLN A 469 -5.68 -11.51 14.60
CA GLN A 469 -6.63 -12.05 15.59
C GLN A 469 -7.54 -13.09 14.91
N GLY A 470 -7.95 -14.15 15.59
CA GLY A 470 -8.84 -15.18 15.02
C GLY A 470 -10.17 -15.20 15.76
N THR A 471 -11.14 -14.43 15.29
CA THR A 471 -12.47 -14.35 15.89
C THR A 471 -13.40 -15.34 15.19
N HIS A 472 -13.79 -16.40 15.90
CA HIS A 472 -14.72 -17.41 15.40
C HIS A 472 -15.97 -17.49 16.25
N LEU A 473 -17.14 -17.25 15.64
CA LEU A 473 -18.42 -17.51 16.27
C LEU A 473 -18.80 -18.98 16.08
N LYS A 474 -18.70 -19.78 17.15
CA LYS A 474 -19.24 -21.15 17.15
C LYS A 474 -20.75 -21.09 17.36
N VAL A 475 -21.51 -21.07 16.27
CA VAL A 475 -22.98 -21.16 16.33
C VAL A 475 -23.38 -22.62 16.54
N LEU A 476 -23.65 -23.00 17.79
CA LEU A 476 -24.24 -24.29 18.13
C LEU A 476 -25.77 -24.17 18.04
N LEU A 477 -26.34 -24.65 16.95
CA LEU A 477 -27.79 -24.85 16.84
C LEU A 477 -28.17 -26.12 17.60
N PHE A 478 -28.79 -25.97 18.78
CA PHE A 478 -29.46 -27.07 19.44
C PHE A 478 -30.76 -27.38 18.69
N TYR A 479 -30.78 -28.51 17.98
CA TYR A 479 -32.01 -29.08 17.44
C TYR A 479 -32.87 -29.58 18.62
N ILE A 480 -33.89 -28.81 19.00
CA ILE A 480 -34.95 -29.31 19.87
C ILE A 480 -35.82 -30.22 19.00
N VAL A 481 -35.63 -31.53 19.10
CA VAL A 481 -36.54 -32.52 18.54
C VAL A 481 -37.82 -32.48 19.36
N PHE A 482 -38.85 -31.81 18.84
CA PHE A 482 -40.22 -32.00 19.33
C PHE A 482 -40.70 -33.37 18.84
N ASN A 483 -40.68 -34.37 19.72
CA ASN A 483 -41.46 -35.60 19.53
C ASN A 483 -42.93 -35.26 19.77
N HIS A 484 -43.75 -35.34 18.72
CA HIS A 484 -45.21 -35.39 18.81
C HIS A 484 -45.70 -36.80 18.56
#